data_AF-A0A830EHQ4-F1
#
_entry.id   AF-A0A830EHQ4-F1
#
_cell.length_a   1.000
_cell.length_b   1.000
_cell.length_c   1.000
_cell.angle_alpha   90.00
_cell.angle_beta   90.00
_cell.angle_gamma   90.00
#
_symmetry.space_group_name_H-M   'P 1'
#
loop_
_entity.id
_entity.type
_entity.pdbx_description
1 polymer ?
#
loop_
_entity_poly.entity_id
_entity_poly.type
_entity_poly.pdbx_seq_one_letter_code
_entity_poly.pdbx_strand_id
1 'polypeptide(L)'
;MAAGSARILVPVGASSTFRNTVAYAVRAARSGVEAGAEAATVHFVSPARGRTDSGNLGDDIAADLLDRAVVWAREDLDRDADDDPAVEIRTAIVGADRYLFSPGDYADAVAEYAAEFGLDRVVVDPGFQPGGNAPMLLPFERELARSSLTVEEAPTTRRTERVPLVSRATLSKGVATFGATYAFYLLIAGSVTPFNLATGALTALLAAAGFSSVSFLTSPSPRRTGARVLRLLLFVPYLVWEITKANLSIAYIILHPSLPIDPEMQRYRAAVWGGFPVTTLGNSITLTPGTLTVDVGREGLDIHTLTGGARDDLAAGGLERAVRFVFYGRSAARIPSPAERGSISAVDDTDTDTDTGSGGSVVIDAVAASRPSDSRASADDSDPRPAAPDAERTGDPGADRPTEPAAESGEEVE
;
A
#
# COMPACT_ATOMS: atom_id res chain seq x y z
N MET A 1 -36.27 -10.42 9.29
CA MET A 1 -35.08 -10.08 8.49
C MET A 1 -35.54 -9.00 7.53
N ALA A 2 -35.18 -7.74 7.77
CA ALA A 2 -35.60 -6.65 6.90
C ALA A 2 -35.06 -6.92 5.49
N ALA A 3 -35.91 -6.80 4.47
CA ALA A 3 -35.50 -6.90 3.08
C ALA A 3 -34.43 -5.83 2.85
N GLY A 4 -33.17 -6.26 2.80
CA GLY A 4 -32.05 -5.34 2.61
C GLY A 4 -32.15 -4.76 1.22
N SER A 5 -32.08 -3.44 1.10
CA SER A 5 -32.00 -2.78 -0.20
C SER A 5 -30.86 -3.37 -1.03
N ALA A 6 -31.16 -3.61 -2.30
CA ALA A 6 -30.21 -4.11 -3.30
C ALA A 6 -29.32 -2.99 -3.87
N ARG A 7 -29.46 -1.76 -3.35
CA ARG A 7 -28.68 -0.57 -3.73
C ARG A 7 -27.61 -0.33 -2.68
N ILE A 8 -26.41 -0.82 -2.97
CA ILE A 8 -25.31 -0.90 -2.00
C ILE A 8 -24.19 0.05 -2.40
N LEU A 9 -23.68 0.79 -1.42
CA LEU A 9 -22.45 1.58 -1.55
C LEU A 9 -21.32 0.94 -0.75
N VAL A 10 -20.11 0.91 -1.32
CA VAL A 10 -18.94 0.27 -0.72
C VAL A 10 -17.73 1.21 -0.70
N PRO A 11 -17.32 1.62 0.52
CA PRO A 11 -16.02 2.09 0.92
C PRO A 11 -14.80 1.41 0.30
N VAL A 12 -14.16 1.87 -0.77
CA VAL A 12 -12.94 1.18 -1.27
C VAL A 12 -11.65 1.87 -0.86
N GLY A 13 -10.74 1.07 -0.32
CA GLY A 13 -9.37 1.45 0.03
C GLY A 13 -8.47 0.23 0.16
N ALA A 14 -7.15 0.44 0.20
CA ALA A 14 -6.21 -0.66 0.33
C ALA A 14 -6.36 -1.41 1.67
N SER A 15 -6.90 -2.62 1.57
CA SER A 15 -7.17 -3.50 2.70
C SER A 15 -6.90 -4.97 2.33
N SER A 16 -6.55 -5.80 3.31
CA SER A 16 -6.41 -7.25 3.10
C SER A 16 -7.75 -7.97 2.91
N THR A 17 -8.85 -7.34 3.34
CA THR A 17 -10.22 -7.85 3.21
C THR A 17 -10.94 -7.32 1.98
N PHE A 18 -10.30 -6.44 1.19
CA PHE A 18 -10.92 -5.74 0.06
C PHE A 18 -11.60 -6.69 -0.94
N ARG A 19 -10.92 -7.74 -1.43
CA ARG A 19 -11.52 -8.72 -2.36
C ARG A 19 -12.74 -9.42 -1.76
N ASN A 20 -12.67 -9.79 -0.47
CA ASN A 20 -13.77 -10.47 0.21
C ASN A 20 -14.96 -9.53 0.39
N THR A 21 -14.70 -8.24 0.63
CA THR A 21 -15.75 -7.22 0.75
C THR A 21 -16.46 -7.00 -0.59
N VAL A 22 -15.71 -6.95 -1.69
CA VAL A 22 -16.27 -6.89 -3.06
C VAL A 22 -17.18 -8.09 -3.31
N ALA A 23 -16.69 -9.31 -3.06
CA ALA A 23 -17.48 -10.54 -3.22
C ALA A 23 -18.74 -10.56 -2.34
N TYR A 24 -18.64 -10.04 -1.11
CA TYR A 24 -19.78 -9.92 -0.20
C TYR A 24 -20.83 -8.93 -0.73
N ALA A 25 -20.41 -7.74 -1.17
CA ALA A 25 -21.29 -6.71 -1.68
C ALA A 25 -22.07 -7.16 -2.92
N VAL A 26 -21.41 -7.84 -3.86
CA VAL A 26 -22.04 -8.42 -5.05
C VAL A 26 -23.08 -9.47 -4.66
N ARG A 27 -22.72 -10.41 -3.78
CA ARG A 27 -23.66 -11.44 -3.29
C ARG A 27 -24.85 -10.83 -2.56
N ALA A 28 -24.61 -9.81 -1.74
CA ALA A 28 -25.65 -9.11 -0.99
C ALA A 28 -26.62 -8.38 -1.94
N ALA A 29 -26.13 -7.73 -3.00
CA ALA A 29 -26.96 -7.08 -4.00
C ALA A 29 -27.85 -8.08 -4.75
N ARG A 30 -27.27 -9.22 -5.18
CA ARG A 30 -28.01 -10.32 -5.84
C ARG A 30 -29.12 -10.87 -4.94
N SER A 31 -28.80 -11.17 -3.68
CA SER A 31 -29.79 -11.68 -2.72
C SER A 31 -30.97 -10.71 -2.50
N GLY A 32 -30.74 -9.41 -2.68
CA GLY A 32 -31.81 -8.41 -2.67
C GLY A 32 -32.76 -8.51 -3.86
N VAL A 33 -32.26 -8.82 -5.07
CA VAL A 33 -33.11 -9.04 -6.26
C VAL A 33 -33.92 -10.33 -6.12
N GLU A 34 -33.29 -11.41 -5.67
CA GLU A 34 -33.98 -12.68 -5.37
C GLU A 34 -35.11 -12.50 -4.34
N ALA A 35 -34.93 -11.56 -3.40
CA ALA A 35 -35.94 -11.18 -2.41
C ALA A 35 -37.00 -10.17 -2.92
N GLY A 36 -36.95 -9.77 -4.20
CA GLY A 36 -37.97 -8.95 -4.86
C GLY A 36 -37.62 -7.47 -5.07
N ALA A 37 -36.35 -7.08 -4.98
CA ALA A 37 -35.93 -5.71 -5.34
C ALA A 37 -36.00 -5.47 -6.86
N GLU A 38 -36.48 -4.28 -7.27
CA GLU A 38 -36.63 -3.91 -8.69
C GLU A 38 -35.30 -3.77 -9.45
N ALA A 39 -34.22 -3.39 -8.76
CA ALA A 39 -32.89 -3.23 -9.34
C ALA A 39 -31.79 -3.44 -8.28
N ALA A 40 -30.72 -4.15 -8.64
CA ALA A 40 -29.51 -4.26 -7.85
C ALA A 40 -28.40 -3.39 -8.44
N THR A 41 -27.85 -2.52 -7.60
CA THR A 41 -26.74 -1.63 -7.98
C THR A 41 -25.68 -1.65 -6.90
N VAL A 42 -24.42 -1.84 -7.27
CA VAL A 42 -23.27 -1.75 -6.36
C VAL A 42 -22.38 -0.59 -6.80
N HIS A 43 -22.24 0.40 -5.93
CA HIS A 43 -21.38 1.56 -6.14
C HIS A 43 -20.11 1.39 -5.30
N PHE A 44 -18.97 1.17 -5.96
CA PHE A 44 -17.67 1.22 -5.31
C PHE A 44 -17.18 2.67 -5.32
N VAL A 45 -16.91 3.24 -4.15
CA VAL A 45 -16.48 4.64 -4.04
C VAL A 45 -15.17 4.75 -3.29
N SER A 46 -14.24 5.53 -3.82
CA SER A 46 -12.97 5.81 -3.15
C SER A 46 -12.96 7.28 -2.70
N PRO A 47 -12.89 7.57 -1.39
CA PRO A 47 -12.74 8.93 -0.93
C PRO A 47 -11.39 9.49 -1.34
N ALA A 48 -11.37 10.71 -1.88
CA ALA A 48 -10.14 11.40 -2.27
C ALA A 48 -9.22 11.56 -1.05
N ARG A 49 -7.95 11.22 -1.23
CA ARG A 49 -6.92 11.35 -0.19
C ARG A 49 -6.05 12.56 -0.50
N GLY A 50 -6.51 13.74 -0.06
CA GLY A 50 -5.84 15.01 -0.28
C GLY A 50 -6.30 15.70 -1.57
N ARG A 51 -6.53 17.02 -1.49
CA ARG A 51 -6.64 17.89 -2.65
C ARG A 51 -5.28 18.54 -2.83
N THR A 52 -4.66 18.29 -3.95
CA THR A 52 -3.53 19.07 -4.42
C THR A 52 -3.82 19.36 -5.86
N ASP A 53 -3.78 20.64 -6.22
CA ASP A 53 -4.33 21.16 -7.48
C ASP A 53 -3.56 20.71 -8.75
N SER A 54 -2.91 19.53 -8.73
CA SER A 54 -2.32 18.85 -9.89
C SER A 54 -2.69 17.34 -9.98
N GLY A 55 -3.87 16.93 -9.49
CA GLY A 55 -4.77 15.96 -10.15
C GLY A 55 -4.26 14.70 -10.88
N ASN A 56 -3.19 14.01 -10.47
CA ASN A 56 -2.83 12.73 -11.10
C ASN A 56 -2.74 11.56 -10.12
N LEU A 57 -2.00 11.67 -9.02
CA LEU A 57 -1.58 10.44 -8.32
C LEU A 57 -2.55 9.83 -7.31
N GLY A 58 -3.28 10.65 -6.57
CA GLY A 58 -4.34 10.16 -5.67
C GLY A 58 -5.47 9.51 -6.46
N ASP A 59 -5.81 10.13 -7.59
CA ASP A 59 -6.83 9.66 -8.52
C ASP A 59 -6.39 8.40 -9.26
N ASP A 60 -5.13 8.29 -9.67
CA ASP A 60 -4.59 7.08 -10.30
C ASP A 60 -4.68 5.85 -9.38
N ILE A 61 -4.37 5.99 -8.09
CA ILE A 61 -4.47 4.89 -7.12
C ILE A 61 -5.94 4.54 -6.84
N ALA A 62 -6.78 5.56 -6.65
CA ALA A 62 -8.21 5.36 -6.48
C ALA A 62 -8.80 4.65 -7.71
N ALA A 63 -8.40 5.05 -8.92
CA ALA A 63 -8.77 4.43 -10.18
C ALA A 63 -8.29 2.98 -10.25
N ASP A 64 -7.02 2.68 -9.94
CA ASP A 64 -6.47 1.32 -9.89
C ASP A 64 -7.25 0.41 -8.92
N LEU A 65 -7.66 0.94 -7.75
CA LEU A 65 -8.46 0.21 -6.77
C LEU A 65 -9.89 -0.02 -7.26
N LEU A 66 -10.50 0.99 -7.88
CA LEU A 66 -11.84 0.92 -8.45
C LEU A 66 -11.89 -0.05 -9.64
N ASP A 67 -10.91 -0.01 -10.54
CA ASP A 67 -10.76 -0.94 -11.66
C ASP A 67 -10.63 -2.37 -11.16
N ARG A 68 -9.82 -2.58 -10.12
CA ARG A 68 -9.68 -3.88 -9.47
C ARG A 68 -11.01 -4.36 -8.85
N ALA A 69 -11.76 -3.48 -8.20
CA ALA A 69 -13.09 -3.82 -7.69
C ALA A 69 -14.05 -4.24 -8.82
N VAL A 70 -14.06 -3.52 -9.94
CA VAL A 70 -14.91 -3.83 -11.11
C VAL A 70 -14.54 -5.18 -11.70
N VAL A 71 -13.25 -5.45 -11.92
CA VAL A 71 -12.77 -6.74 -12.45
C VAL A 71 -13.23 -7.89 -11.55
N TRP A 72 -13.05 -7.73 -10.24
CA TRP A 72 -13.44 -8.75 -9.26
C TRP A 72 -14.94 -8.95 -9.14
N ALA A 73 -15.70 -7.85 -9.17
CA ALA A 73 -17.15 -7.90 -9.13
C ALA A 73 -17.72 -8.60 -10.36
N ARG A 74 -17.19 -8.32 -11.56
CA ARG A 74 -17.56 -9.02 -12.79
C ARG A 74 -17.21 -10.50 -12.75
N GLU A 75 -16.00 -10.84 -12.29
CA GLU A 75 -15.58 -12.25 -12.13
C GLU A 75 -16.52 -13.04 -11.20
N ASP A 76 -17.00 -12.40 -10.12
CA ASP A 76 -17.92 -13.04 -9.18
C ASP A 76 -19.36 -13.11 -9.72
N LEU A 77 -19.75 -12.23 -10.65
CA LEU A 77 -21.03 -12.31 -11.38
C LEU A 77 -21.01 -13.39 -12.47
N ASP A 78 -19.91 -13.53 -13.19
CA ASP A 78 -19.77 -14.47 -14.31
C ASP A 78 -19.74 -15.95 -13.85
N ARG A 79 -19.34 -16.22 -12.60
CA ARG A 79 -19.27 -17.60 -12.04
C ARG A 79 -20.62 -18.30 -11.93
N ASP A 80 -21.71 -17.54 -11.86
CA ASP A 80 -23.05 -18.06 -11.58
C ASP A 80 -24.06 -17.74 -12.71
N ALA A 81 -23.54 -17.48 -13.93
CA ALA A 81 -24.24 -16.84 -15.06
C ALA A 81 -25.35 -17.64 -15.75
N ASP A 82 -25.82 -18.76 -15.19
CA ASP A 82 -26.79 -19.61 -15.89
C ASP A 82 -28.23 -19.09 -15.87
N ASP A 83 -28.62 -18.14 -14.99
CA ASP A 83 -29.98 -17.53 -15.02
C ASP A 83 -30.17 -16.29 -14.10
N ASP A 84 -29.12 -15.47 -13.95
CA ASP A 84 -29.02 -14.55 -12.81
C ASP A 84 -29.32 -13.07 -13.13
N PRO A 85 -29.95 -12.29 -12.22
CA PRO A 85 -30.32 -10.90 -12.49
C PRO A 85 -29.10 -9.99 -12.62
N ALA A 86 -29.15 -9.08 -13.60
CA ALA A 86 -28.08 -8.13 -13.86
C ALA A 86 -27.88 -7.15 -12.69
N VAL A 87 -26.77 -7.29 -11.97
CA VAL A 87 -26.30 -6.30 -10.99
C VAL A 87 -25.51 -5.20 -11.72
N GLU A 88 -25.97 -3.96 -11.62
CA GLU A 88 -25.23 -2.82 -12.20
C GLU A 88 -24.08 -2.41 -11.28
N ILE A 89 -22.88 -2.28 -11.84
CA ILE A 89 -21.68 -1.86 -11.09
C ILE A 89 -21.31 -0.43 -11.52
N ARG A 90 -21.13 0.45 -10.53
CA ARG A 90 -20.62 1.82 -10.74
C ARG A 90 -19.41 2.11 -9.86
N THR A 91 -18.54 2.99 -10.35
CA THR A 91 -17.35 3.45 -9.64
C THR A 91 -17.34 4.98 -9.60
N ALA A 92 -16.87 5.55 -8.50
CA ALA A 92 -16.63 6.99 -8.40
C ALA A 92 -15.54 7.33 -7.39
N ILE A 93 -14.86 8.45 -7.61
CA ILE A 93 -14.03 9.11 -6.60
C ILE A 93 -14.92 10.16 -5.93
N VAL A 94 -14.96 10.16 -4.59
CA VAL A 94 -15.83 11.07 -3.81
C VAL A 94 -15.03 12.06 -2.99
N GLY A 95 -15.54 13.28 -2.87
CA GLY A 95 -14.89 14.35 -2.10
C GLY A 95 -13.61 14.90 -2.71
N ALA A 96 -13.38 14.74 -4.03
CA ALA A 96 -12.26 15.33 -4.76
C ALA A 96 -12.33 16.87 -4.84
N ASP A 97 -13.52 17.44 -4.59
CA ASP A 97 -13.79 18.87 -4.57
C ASP A 97 -13.33 19.56 -3.28
N ARG A 98 -13.04 18.81 -2.22
CA ARG A 98 -12.78 19.37 -0.87
C ARG A 98 -11.63 18.65 -0.18
N TYR A 99 -11.06 19.31 0.83
CA TYR A 99 -10.04 18.69 1.67
C TYR A 99 -10.71 17.77 2.71
N LEU A 100 -10.41 16.46 2.65
CA LEU A 100 -10.90 15.46 3.61
C LEU A 100 -9.79 15.16 4.62
N PHE A 101 -10.01 15.48 5.90
CA PHE A 101 -9.03 15.26 6.96
C PHE A 101 -9.61 14.50 8.15
N SER A 102 -10.85 14.83 8.51
CA SER A 102 -11.53 14.24 9.65
C SER A 102 -12.33 12.99 9.23
N PRO A 103 -12.53 12.02 10.15
CA PRO A 103 -13.42 10.88 9.90
C PRO A 103 -14.84 11.31 9.50
N GLY A 104 -15.29 12.47 9.99
CA GLY A 104 -16.56 13.09 9.61
C GLY A 104 -16.56 13.54 8.16
N ASP A 105 -15.49 14.19 7.70
CA ASP A 105 -15.38 14.68 6.31
C ASP A 105 -15.49 13.52 5.32
N TYR A 106 -14.80 12.41 5.61
CA TYR A 106 -14.89 11.19 4.80
C TYR A 106 -16.30 10.58 4.82
N ALA A 107 -16.94 10.54 6.00
CA ALA A 107 -18.29 9.99 6.15
C ALA A 107 -19.32 10.86 5.42
N ASP A 108 -19.18 12.18 5.49
CA ASP A 108 -20.04 13.15 4.82
C ASP A 108 -19.91 13.05 3.29
N ALA A 109 -18.68 12.96 2.76
CA ALA A 109 -18.46 12.78 1.32
C ALA A 109 -19.11 11.48 0.80
N VAL A 110 -19.02 10.39 1.58
CA VAL A 110 -19.66 9.12 1.24
C VAL A 110 -21.19 9.22 1.35
N ALA A 111 -21.71 9.88 2.39
CA ALA A 111 -23.13 10.02 2.61
C ALA A 111 -23.81 10.94 1.59
N GLU A 112 -23.13 12.00 1.17
CA GLU A 112 -23.59 12.91 0.12
C GLU A 112 -23.73 12.18 -1.22
N TYR A 113 -22.73 11.40 -1.61
CA TYR A 113 -22.82 10.55 -2.80
C TYR A 113 -23.93 9.50 -2.67
N ALA A 114 -24.08 8.87 -1.49
CA ALA A 114 -25.16 7.92 -1.26
C ALA A 114 -26.54 8.57 -1.45
N ALA A 115 -26.73 9.78 -0.94
CA ALA A 115 -27.97 10.53 -1.10
C ALA A 115 -28.25 10.92 -2.57
N GLU A 116 -27.22 11.36 -3.31
CA GLU A 116 -27.32 11.71 -4.73
C GLU A 116 -27.81 10.53 -5.59
N PHE A 117 -27.27 9.34 -5.33
CA PHE A 117 -27.62 8.12 -6.08
C PHE A 117 -28.74 7.30 -5.43
N GLY A 118 -29.37 7.79 -4.37
CA GLY A 118 -30.46 7.11 -3.65
C GLY A 118 -30.03 5.73 -3.13
N LEU A 119 -28.85 5.63 -2.56
CA LEU A 119 -28.30 4.44 -1.93
C LEU A 119 -28.57 4.52 -0.42
N ASP A 120 -29.15 3.49 0.14
CA ASP A 120 -29.65 3.46 1.52
C ASP A 120 -28.90 2.45 2.40
N ARG A 121 -27.99 1.65 1.80
CA ARG A 121 -27.14 0.67 2.48
C ARG A 121 -25.66 0.91 2.15
N VAL A 122 -24.84 0.99 3.20
CA VAL A 122 -23.37 1.10 3.08
C VAL A 122 -22.73 -0.15 3.67
N VAL A 123 -21.91 -0.82 2.87
CA VAL A 123 -21.09 -1.95 3.32
C VAL A 123 -19.65 -1.47 3.47
N VAL A 124 -19.16 -1.44 4.72
CA VAL A 124 -17.79 -1.02 5.05
C VAL A 124 -16.89 -2.25 5.16
N ASP A 125 -15.71 -2.18 4.53
CA ASP A 125 -14.67 -3.18 4.72
C ASP A 125 -14.07 -3.04 6.15
N PRO A 126 -13.99 -4.12 6.96
CA PRO A 126 -13.43 -4.09 8.32
C PRO A 126 -11.96 -3.64 8.43
N GLY A 127 -11.23 -3.63 7.31
CA GLY A 127 -9.85 -3.14 7.19
C GLY A 127 -9.74 -1.81 6.46
N PHE A 128 -10.85 -1.16 6.11
CA PHE A 128 -10.84 0.14 5.45
C PHE A 128 -10.36 1.23 6.40
N GLN A 129 -9.39 2.02 5.94
CA GLN A 129 -8.88 3.17 6.65
C GLN A 129 -8.86 4.36 5.67
N PRO A 130 -9.79 5.32 5.79
CA PRO A 130 -9.88 6.43 4.85
C PRO A 130 -8.62 7.30 4.86
N GLY A 131 -8.08 7.62 6.05
CA GLY A 131 -6.85 8.40 6.23
C GLY A 131 -5.53 7.61 6.22
N GLY A 132 -5.50 6.41 5.65
CA GLY A 132 -4.29 5.55 5.67
C GLY A 132 -3.99 5.01 7.07
N ASN A 133 -2.72 4.99 7.49
CA ASN A 133 -2.38 4.47 8.83
C ASN A 133 -2.54 5.51 9.96
N ALA A 134 -2.99 6.71 9.66
CA ALA A 134 -3.19 7.75 10.67
C ALA A 134 -4.25 7.30 11.70
N PRO A 135 -3.93 7.30 13.01
CA PRO A 135 -4.89 6.91 14.02
C PRO A 135 -6.02 7.93 14.10
N MET A 136 -7.23 7.51 13.74
CA MET A 136 -8.43 8.35 13.83
C MET A 136 -9.01 8.35 15.25
N LEU A 137 -9.42 9.52 15.73
CA LEU A 137 -10.00 9.69 17.08
C LEU A 137 -11.35 8.97 17.24
N LEU A 138 -12.13 8.86 16.16
CA LEU A 138 -13.36 8.07 16.10
C LEU A 138 -13.35 7.14 14.88
N PRO A 139 -13.94 5.93 14.99
CA PRO A 139 -14.12 5.04 13.85
C PRO A 139 -15.04 5.68 12.80
N PHE A 140 -14.63 5.61 11.53
CA PHE A 140 -15.36 6.11 10.36
C PHE A 140 -16.80 5.57 10.30
N GLU A 141 -17.00 4.32 10.71
CA GLU A 141 -18.31 3.64 10.73
C GLU A 141 -19.28 4.32 11.71
N ARG A 142 -18.77 4.87 12.82
CA ARG A 142 -19.62 5.60 13.78
C ARG A 142 -20.09 6.93 13.24
N GLU A 143 -19.28 7.60 12.43
CA GLU A 143 -19.69 8.85 11.78
C GLU A 143 -20.71 8.57 10.68
N LEU A 144 -20.47 7.56 9.84
CA LEU A 144 -21.44 7.07 8.86
C LEU A 144 -22.78 6.67 9.51
N ALA A 145 -22.77 6.04 10.68
CA ALA A 145 -23.99 5.63 11.39
C ALA A 145 -24.82 6.80 11.93
N ARG A 146 -24.29 8.04 11.90
CA ARG A 146 -25.08 9.25 12.21
C ARG A 146 -25.93 9.71 11.03
N SER A 147 -25.63 9.23 9.82
CA SER A 147 -26.44 9.49 8.62
C SER A 147 -27.69 8.60 8.60
N SER A 148 -28.57 8.82 7.61
CA SER A 148 -29.76 7.97 7.39
C SER A 148 -29.44 6.61 6.74
N LEU A 149 -28.16 6.28 6.56
CA LEU A 149 -27.72 5.06 5.88
C LEU A 149 -27.72 3.86 6.82
N THR A 150 -28.12 2.71 6.30
CA THR A 150 -27.92 1.43 6.99
C THR A 150 -26.46 1.01 6.82
N VAL A 151 -25.65 1.26 7.84
CA VAL A 151 -24.22 0.91 7.86
C VAL A 151 -24.03 -0.52 8.35
N GLU A 152 -23.35 -1.32 7.54
CA GLU A 152 -23.03 -2.70 7.84
C GLU A 152 -21.54 -2.96 7.58
N GLU A 153 -20.86 -3.59 8.54
CA GLU A 153 -19.50 -4.07 8.33
C GLU A 153 -19.57 -5.42 7.61
N ALA A 154 -18.87 -5.56 6.48
CA ALA A 154 -18.88 -6.82 5.75
C ALA A 154 -18.40 -7.96 6.66
N PRO A 155 -19.10 -9.11 6.74
CA PRO A 155 -18.76 -10.24 7.62
C PRO A 155 -17.55 -11.02 7.07
N THR A 156 -16.57 -10.30 6.54
CA THR A 156 -15.30 -10.84 6.11
C THR A 156 -14.45 -10.93 7.36
N THR A 157 -13.96 -12.14 7.65
CA THR A 157 -12.93 -12.23 8.67
C THR A 157 -11.76 -11.38 8.18
N ARG A 158 -11.39 -10.33 8.92
CA ARG A 158 -10.03 -9.81 8.85
C ARG A 158 -9.18 -11.06 8.90
N ARG A 159 -8.46 -11.38 7.81
CA ARG A 159 -7.43 -12.42 7.84
C ARG A 159 -6.47 -11.89 8.88
N THR A 160 -6.73 -12.29 10.10
CA THR A 160 -6.02 -11.78 11.23
C THR A 160 -4.74 -12.54 11.04
N GLU A 161 -3.77 -11.93 10.36
CA GLU A 161 -2.39 -12.11 10.74
C GLU A 161 -2.32 -11.60 12.18
N ARG A 162 -2.93 -12.36 13.11
CA ARG A 162 -2.44 -12.50 14.46
C ARG A 162 -1.08 -13.09 14.20
N VAL A 163 -0.11 -12.25 13.88
CA VAL A 163 1.28 -12.59 14.11
C VAL A 163 1.25 -12.95 15.59
N PRO A 164 1.42 -14.23 15.95
CA PRO A 164 1.23 -14.65 17.32
C PRO A 164 2.20 -13.79 18.14
N LEU A 165 1.67 -12.82 18.90
CA LEU A 165 2.46 -11.93 19.75
C LEU A 165 3.31 -12.74 20.74
N VAL A 166 2.85 -13.96 21.01
CA VAL A 166 3.54 -15.00 21.74
C VAL A 166 3.78 -16.15 20.77
N SER A 167 4.94 -16.17 20.14
CA SER A 167 5.44 -17.39 19.52
C SER A 167 5.79 -18.40 20.62
N ARG A 168 5.64 -19.71 20.38
CA ARG A 168 6.25 -20.73 21.24
C ARG A 168 7.71 -20.36 21.49
N ALA A 169 8.11 -20.28 22.75
CA ALA A 169 9.47 -19.99 23.15
C ALA A 169 10.36 -21.12 22.60
N THR A 170 11.07 -20.84 21.52
CA THR A 170 12.01 -21.78 20.92
C THR A 170 13.37 -21.56 21.57
N LEU A 171 14.14 -22.63 21.78
CA LEU A 171 15.49 -22.52 22.36
C LEU A 171 16.34 -21.49 21.62
N SER A 172 16.23 -21.42 20.28
CA SER A 172 16.92 -20.41 19.46
C SER A 172 16.54 -18.96 19.80
N LYS A 173 15.27 -18.69 20.14
CA LYS A 173 14.80 -17.35 20.54
C LYS A 173 15.31 -17.00 21.93
N GLY A 174 15.33 -17.97 22.85
CA GLY A 174 15.92 -17.82 24.17
C GLY A 174 17.41 -17.49 24.09
N VAL A 175 18.19 -18.26 23.33
CA VAL A 175 19.63 -18.01 23.13
C VAL A 175 19.89 -16.65 22.45
N ALA A 176 19.11 -16.30 21.42
CA ALA A 176 19.27 -15.01 20.75
C ALA A 176 18.96 -13.83 21.69
N THR A 177 17.89 -13.92 22.47
CA THR A 177 17.50 -12.88 23.44
C THR A 177 18.53 -12.77 24.56
N PHE A 178 18.99 -13.90 25.11
CA PHE A 178 20.05 -13.94 26.11
C PHE A 178 21.32 -13.28 25.58
N GLY A 179 21.80 -13.70 24.40
CA GLY A 179 23.02 -13.18 23.79
C GLY A 179 22.94 -11.68 23.50
N ALA A 180 21.82 -11.20 22.95
CA ALA A 180 21.61 -9.78 22.67
C ALA A 180 21.58 -8.94 23.95
N THR A 181 20.78 -9.35 24.95
CA THR A 181 20.68 -8.63 26.24
C THR A 181 22.00 -8.66 26.99
N TYR A 182 22.71 -9.78 26.99
CA TYR A 182 24.00 -9.92 27.66
C TYR A 182 25.07 -9.05 27.00
N ALA A 183 25.17 -9.07 25.67
CA ALA A 183 26.08 -8.21 24.94
C ALA A 183 25.78 -6.72 25.18
N PHE A 184 24.49 -6.34 25.18
CA PHE A 184 24.07 -4.99 25.49
C PHE A 184 24.43 -4.57 26.92
N TYR A 185 24.18 -5.45 27.91
CA TYR A 185 24.56 -5.21 29.30
C TYR A 185 26.06 -4.97 29.44
N LEU A 186 26.89 -5.83 28.85
CA LEU A 186 28.35 -5.68 28.91
C LEU A 186 28.85 -4.44 28.18
N LEU A 187 28.19 -4.06 27.08
CA LEU A 187 28.49 -2.83 26.34
C LEU A 187 28.24 -1.59 27.22
N ILE A 188 27.13 -1.55 27.95
CA ILE A 188 26.84 -0.46 28.91
C ILE A 188 27.79 -0.50 30.11
N ALA A 189 28.07 -1.70 30.64
CA ALA A 189 28.94 -1.86 31.80
C ALA A 189 30.39 -1.41 31.52
N GLY A 190 30.81 -1.42 30.25
CA GLY A 190 32.11 -0.91 29.79
C GLY A 190 33.33 -1.67 30.33
N SER A 191 33.12 -2.76 31.09
CA SER A 191 34.18 -3.52 31.76
C SER A 191 33.77 -4.98 31.96
N VAL A 192 34.74 -5.88 31.75
CA VAL A 192 34.52 -7.33 31.82
C VAL A 192 34.99 -7.87 33.17
N THR A 193 34.37 -7.38 34.25
CA THR A 193 34.64 -7.87 35.62
C THR A 193 33.82 -9.12 35.91
N PRO A 194 34.27 -10.04 36.80
CA PRO A 194 33.48 -11.20 37.21
C PRO A 194 32.09 -10.82 37.75
N PHE A 195 32.00 -9.67 38.43
CA PHE A 195 30.73 -9.11 38.89
C PHE A 195 29.81 -8.79 37.71
N ASN A 196 30.27 -8.02 36.71
CA ASN A 196 29.48 -7.66 35.54
C ASN A 196 29.09 -8.86 34.67
N LEU A 197 29.96 -9.86 34.57
CA LEU A 197 29.65 -11.11 33.89
C LEU A 197 28.49 -11.83 34.60
N ALA A 198 28.55 -11.93 35.93
CA ALA A 198 27.51 -12.61 36.71
C ALA A 198 26.17 -11.85 36.72
N THR A 199 26.19 -10.54 36.99
CA THR A 199 24.99 -9.71 36.98
C THR A 199 24.38 -9.62 35.58
N GLY A 200 25.21 -9.46 34.55
CA GLY A 200 24.76 -9.46 33.16
C GLY A 200 24.13 -10.78 32.75
N ALA A 201 24.74 -11.91 33.13
CA ALA A 201 24.19 -13.24 32.80
C ALA A 201 22.86 -13.46 33.50
N LEU A 202 22.73 -13.05 34.77
CA LEU A 202 21.47 -13.12 35.51
C LEU A 202 20.39 -12.25 34.84
N THR A 203 20.69 -11.00 34.52
CA THR A 203 19.75 -10.10 33.84
C THR A 203 19.34 -10.63 32.47
N ALA A 204 20.28 -11.12 31.68
CA ALA A 204 20.01 -11.70 30.37
C ALA A 204 19.17 -12.98 30.46
N LEU A 205 19.38 -13.81 31.49
CA LEU A 205 18.58 -15.01 31.74
C LEU A 205 17.13 -14.64 32.09
N LEU A 206 16.94 -13.67 32.98
CA LEU A 206 15.61 -13.17 33.35
C LEU A 206 14.90 -12.56 32.13
N ALA A 207 15.62 -11.77 31.33
CA ALA A 207 15.07 -11.20 30.10
C ALA A 207 14.70 -12.27 29.07
N ALA A 208 15.54 -13.30 28.88
CA ALA A 208 15.23 -14.40 27.99
C ALA A 208 14.02 -15.21 28.48
N ALA A 209 13.89 -15.45 29.78
CA ALA A 209 12.74 -16.13 30.36
C ALA A 209 11.43 -15.34 30.18
N GLY A 210 11.46 -14.03 30.38
CA GLY A 210 10.28 -13.16 30.30
C GLY A 210 9.88 -12.72 28.88
N PHE A 211 10.86 -12.50 27.99
CA PHE A 211 10.63 -11.78 26.72
C PHE A 211 10.96 -12.58 25.46
N SER A 212 11.57 -13.77 25.55
CA SER A 212 11.96 -14.53 24.34
C SER A 212 10.79 -14.93 23.44
N SER A 213 9.57 -14.99 23.97
CA SER A 213 8.34 -15.27 23.23
C SER A 213 7.82 -14.06 22.43
N VAL A 214 8.21 -12.84 22.82
CA VAL A 214 7.73 -11.56 22.25
C VAL A 214 8.79 -10.88 21.39
N SER A 215 10.07 -10.97 21.75
CA SER A 215 11.15 -10.20 21.10
C SER A 215 11.47 -10.63 19.66
N PHE A 216 11.16 -11.86 19.27
CA PHE A 216 11.44 -12.35 17.91
C PHE A 216 10.19 -13.00 17.30
N LEU A 217 9.61 -12.33 16.30
CA LEU A 217 8.44 -12.83 15.54
C LEU A 217 8.82 -14.06 14.70
N THR A 218 10.05 -14.13 14.18
CA THR A 218 10.58 -15.28 13.42
C THR A 218 11.77 -15.90 14.14
N SER A 219 11.86 -17.24 14.18
CA SER A 219 13.01 -17.94 14.76
C SER A 219 14.30 -17.57 14.02
N PRO A 220 15.27 -16.90 14.69
CA PRO A 220 16.50 -16.49 14.03
C PRO A 220 17.39 -17.69 13.75
N SER A 221 17.66 -17.99 12.48
CA SER A 221 18.67 -18.99 12.12
C SER A 221 20.07 -18.39 12.36
N PRO A 222 20.96 -19.03 13.13
CA PRO A 222 22.23 -18.44 13.57
C PRO A 222 23.14 -18.03 12.39
N ARG A 223 23.17 -18.83 11.31
CA ARG A 223 23.94 -18.50 10.09
C ARG A 223 23.45 -17.23 9.39
N ARG A 224 22.13 -17.07 9.21
CA ARG A 224 21.58 -15.85 8.57
C ARG A 224 21.72 -14.63 9.46
N THR A 225 21.57 -14.80 10.78
CA THR A 225 21.76 -13.71 11.75
C THR A 225 23.21 -13.24 11.76
N GLY A 226 24.19 -14.14 11.83
CA GLY A 226 25.61 -13.78 11.78
C GLY A 226 25.98 -13.05 10.48
N ALA A 227 25.51 -13.53 9.33
CA ALA A 227 25.72 -12.85 8.06
C ALA A 227 25.06 -11.45 8.02
N ARG A 228 23.85 -11.30 8.57
CA ARG A 228 23.18 -10.00 8.68
C ARG A 228 23.94 -9.03 9.59
N VAL A 229 24.41 -9.48 10.74
CA VAL A 229 25.22 -8.67 11.66
C VAL A 229 26.49 -8.19 10.98
N LEU A 230 27.20 -9.06 10.26
CA LEU A 230 28.40 -8.66 9.54
C LEU A 230 28.10 -7.62 8.44
N ARG A 231 27.00 -7.79 7.71
CA ARG A 231 26.58 -6.78 6.71
C ARG A 231 26.11 -5.48 7.36
N LEU A 232 25.48 -5.57 8.53
CA LEU A 232 25.08 -4.40 9.31
C LEU A 232 26.31 -3.60 9.78
N LEU A 233 27.38 -4.28 10.18
CA LEU A 233 28.65 -3.63 10.53
C LEU A 233 29.29 -2.88 9.35
N LEU A 234 29.05 -3.31 8.11
CA LEU A 234 29.47 -2.57 6.90
C LEU A 234 28.48 -1.44 6.55
N PHE A 235 27.19 -1.64 6.82
CA PHE A 235 26.14 -0.66 6.58
C PHE A 235 26.23 0.55 7.52
N VAL A 236 26.55 0.34 8.79
CA VAL A 236 26.57 1.43 9.79
C VAL A 236 27.55 2.55 9.40
N PRO A 237 28.83 2.29 9.05
CA PRO A 237 29.74 3.33 8.58
C PRO A 237 29.26 4.03 7.31
N TYR A 238 28.67 3.28 6.37
CA TYR A 238 28.07 3.85 5.16
C TYR A 238 26.92 4.81 5.51
N LEU A 239 26.01 4.40 6.38
CA LEU A 239 24.89 5.23 6.82
C LEU A 239 25.37 6.49 7.55
N VAL A 240 26.36 6.37 8.45
CA VAL A 240 26.96 7.52 9.14
C VAL A 240 27.57 8.52 8.14
N TRP A 241 28.21 8.02 7.08
CA TRP A 241 28.75 8.85 6.01
C TRP A 241 27.64 9.59 5.24
N GLU A 242 26.58 8.88 4.83
CA GLU A 242 25.41 9.49 4.17
C GLU A 242 24.76 10.56 5.04
N ILE A 243 24.52 10.27 6.33
CA ILE A 243 23.95 11.21 7.30
C ILE A 243 24.86 12.44 7.44
N THR A 244 26.18 12.26 7.49
CA THR A 244 27.12 13.38 7.63
C THR A 244 27.08 14.29 6.40
N LYS A 245 27.10 13.73 5.19
CA LYS A 245 26.99 14.51 3.94
C LYS A 245 25.68 15.29 3.87
N ALA A 246 24.56 14.64 4.18
CA ALA A 246 23.26 15.28 4.13
C ALA A 246 23.09 16.37 5.20
N ASN A 247 23.67 16.21 6.40
CA ASN A 247 23.73 17.28 7.41
C ASN A 247 24.51 18.51 6.92
N LEU A 248 25.64 18.30 6.23
CA LEU A 248 26.42 19.40 5.65
C LEU A 248 25.63 20.14 4.55
N SER A 249 24.90 19.39 3.71
CA SER A 249 24.02 19.96 2.68
C SER A 249 22.94 20.84 3.29
N ILE A 250 22.23 20.34 4.32
CA ILE A 250 21.20 21.12 5.02
C ILE A 250 21.79 22.33 5.75
N ALA A 251 22.96 22.19 6.39
CA ALA A 251 23.64 23.32 7.02
C ALA A 251 23.97 24.42 6.01
N TYR A 252 24.42 24.05 4.80
CA TYR A 252 24.63 24.99 3.71
C TYR A 252 23.33 25.71 3.32
N ILE A 253 22.23 24.97 3.12
CA ILE A 253 20.93 25.55 2.75
C ILE A 253 20.45 26.55 3.80
N ILE A 254 20.52 26.20 5.08
CA ILE A 254 20.10 27.07 6.19
C ILE A 254 20.92 28.37 6.24
N LEU A 255 22.22 28.29 5.96
CA LEU A 255 23.11 29.45 5.93
C LEU A 255 23.01 30.27 4.64
N HIS A 256 22.41 29.71 3.59
CA HIS A 256 22.30 30.36 2.30
C HIS A 256 21.23 31.46 2.35
N PRO A 257 21.54 32.71 1.98
CA PRO A 257 20.61 33.84 2.12
C PRO A 257 19.34 33.69 1.27
N SER A 258 19.39 32.90 0.19
CA SER A 258 18.23 32.62 -0.66
C SER A 258 17.41 31.41 -0.23
N LEU A 259 17.83 30.67 0.81
CA LEU A 259 17.17 29.46 1.33
C LEU A 259 16.58 28.56 0.20
N PRO A 260 17.42 27.94 -0.64
CA PRO A 260 16.95 27.16 -1.78
C PRO A 260 16.31 25.84 -1.31
N ILE A 261 15.05 25.92 -0.93
CA ILE A 261 14.18 24.79 -0.61
C ILE A 261 13.22 24.56 -1.77
N ASP A 262 12.91 23.30 -2.02
CA ASP A 262 12.00 22.89 -3.08
C ASP A 262 11.25 21.64 -2.59
N PRO A 263 10.33 21.83 -1.63
CA PRO A 263 9.70 20.76 -0.90
C PRO A 263 8.67 20.03 -1.76
N GLU A 264 8.63 18.71 -1.66
CA GLU A 264 7.70 17.88 -2.42
C GLU A 264 7.37 16.61 -1.64
N MET A 265 6.11 16.18 -1.68
CA MET A 265 5.70 14.87 -1.20
C MET A 265 5.83 13.86 -2.35
N GLN A 266 6.43 12.70 -2.09
CA GLN A 266 6.58 11.64 -3.09
C GLN A 266 6.17 10.29 -2.50
N ARG A 267 5.45 9.51 -3.30
CA ARG A 267 5.13 8.13 -2.99
C ARG A 267 6.23 7.22 -3.52
N TYR A 268 6.77 6.40 -2.64
CA TYR A 268 7.94 5.57 -2.88
C TYR A 268 7.60 4.08 -2.73
N ARG A 269 7.53 3.38 -3.86
CA ARG A 269 7.32 1.92 -3.91
C ARG A 269 8.64 1.17 -3.73
N ALA A 270 8.98 0.92 -2.47
CA ALA A 270 10.18 0.20 -2.08
C ALA A 270 10.08 -1.31 -2.40
N ALA A 271 11.08 -1.89 -3.05
CA ALA A 271 11.23 -3.34 -3.17
C ALA A 271 12.05 -3.88 -1.98
N VAL A 272 11.52 -3.65 -0.78
CA VAL A 272 11.92 -4.24 0.50
C VAL A 272 10.67 -4.81 1.14
N TRP A 273 10.77 -6.04 1.61
CA TRP A 273 9.66 -6.83 2.16
C TRP A 273 9.92 -7.21 3.62
N GLY A 274 8.88 -7.07 4.44
CA GLY A 274 8.89 -7.42 5.86
C GLY A 274 9.13 -6.23 6.78
N GLY A 275 8.62 -6.33 8.01
CA GLY A 275 8.61 -5.23 8.97
C GLY A 275 10.00 -4.66 9.25
N PHE A 276 10.97 -5.48 9.65
CA PHE A 276 12.32 -5.00 9.99
C PHE A 276 13.04 -4.27 8.83
N PRO A 277 13.10 -4.82 7.60
CA PRO A 277 13.67 -4.12 6.46
C PRO A 277 12.98 -2.79 6.13
N VAL A 278 11.64 -2.77 6.09
CA VAL A 278 10.87 -1.55 5.79
C VAL A 278 11.07 -0.49 6.86
N THR A 279 11.01 -0.86 8.14
CA THR A 279 11.30 0.05 9.26
C THR A 279 12.74 0.58 9.21
N THR A 280 13.71 -0.27 8.87
CA THR A 280 15.11 0.17 8.74
C THR A 280 15.25 1.17 7.59
N LEU A 281 14.59 0.94 6.46
CA LEU A 281 14.59 1.88 5.33
C LEU A 281 13.94 3.21 5.70
N GLY A 282 12.71 3.20 6.22
CA GLY A 282 12.00 4.42 6.60
C GLY A 282 12.78 5.26 7.62
N ASN A 283 13.34 4.62 8.64
CA ASN A 283 14.20 5.31 9.62
C ASN A 283 15.49 5.85 9.00
N SER A 284 16.11 5.12 8.07
CA SER A 284 17.33 5.59 7.39
C SER A 284 17.05 6.80 6.50
N ILE A 285 15.88 6.82 5.84
CA ILE A 285 15.41 7.97 5.06
C ILE A 285 15.22 9.15 6.01
N THR A 286 14.39 9.02 7.06
CA THR A 286 14.16 10.11 8.02
C THR A 286 15.43 10.62 8.70
N LEU A 287 16.43 9.76 8.95
CA LEU A 287 17.71 10.17 9.53
C LEU A 287 18.63 10.90 8.54
N THR A 288 18.33 10.86 7.24
CA THR A 288 19.06 11.58 6.20
C THR A 288 18.43 12.97 6.03
N PRO A 289 19.09 14.04 6.50
CA PRO A 289 18.52 15.39 6.48
C PRO A 289 18.04 15.82 5.10
N GLY A 290 16.86 16.44 5.07
CA GLY A 290 16.18 16.82 3.82
C GLY A 290 15.15 15.80 3.33
N THR A 291 14.95 14.69 4.05
CA THR A 291 13.85 13.73 3.81
C THR A 291 13.15 13.33 5.11
N LEU A 292 11.87 12.97 5.02
CA LEU A 292 11.04 12.52 6.14
C LEU A 292 10.04 11.46 5.64
N THR A 293 10.03 10.29 6.26
CA THR A 293 8.95 9.31 6.03
C THR A 293 7.71 9.71 6.83
N VAL A 294 6.60 10.00 6.14
CA VAL A 294 5.33 10.48 6.71
C VAL A 294 4.37 9.32 6.99
N ASP A 295 4.19 8.43 6.01
CA ASP A 295 3.35 7.22 6.17
C ASP A 295 4.03 6.00 5.54
N VAL A 296 3.66 4.81 6.01
CA VAL A 296 4.13 3.51 5.51
C VAL A 296 2.93 2.60 5.32
N GLY A 297 2.41 2.55 4.09
CA GLY A 297 1.25 1.78 3.70
C GLY A 297 1.56 0.48 2.95
N ARG A 298 0.50 -0.19 2.49
CA ARG A 298 0.62 -1.33 1.55
C ARG A 298 1.08 -0.89 0.16
N GLU A 299 0.78 0.35 -0.20
CA GLU A 299 1.02 0.94 -1.52
C GLU A 299 2.43 1.52 -1.66
N GLY A 300 3.15 1.75 -0.54
CA GLY A 300 4.48 2.35 -0.53
C GLY A 300 4.75 3.13 0.74
N LEU A 301 5.85 3.89 0.71
CA LEU A 301 6.21 4.86 1.74
C LEU A 301 5.92 6.26 1.21
N ASP A 302 5.32 7.10 2.03
CA ASP A 302 5.10 8.52 1.72
C ASP A 302 6.25 9.30 2.30
N ILE A 303 6.99 9.99 1.42
CA ILE A 303 8.23 10.65 1.78
C ILE A 303 8.11 12.11 1.41
N HIS A 304 8.22 12.96 2.42
CA HIS A 304 8.39 14.38 2.23
C HIS A 304 9.88 14.68 2.03
N THR A 305 10.18 15.49 1.02
CA THR A 305 11.54 15.92 0.70
C THR A 305 11.61 17.43 0.77
N LEU A 306 12.73 18.00 1.23
CA LEU A 306 12.90 19.44 1.42
C LEU A 306 13.56 20.12 0.21
N THR A 307 14.28 19.36 -0.62
CA THR A 307 15.12 19.89 -1.70
C THR A 307 15.14 18.93 -2.88
N GLY A 308 15.34 19.45 -4.10
CA GLY A 308 15.52 18.62 -5.29
C GLY A 308 16.67 17.61 -5.17
N GLY A 309 17.80 17.99 -4.56
CA GLY A 309 18.91 17.04 -4.34
C GLY A 309 18.53 15.86 -3.44
N ALA A 310 17.73 16.08 -2.41
CA ALA A 310 17.21 15.00 -1.57
C ALA A 310 16.24 14.08 -2.35
N ARG A 311 15.51 14.61 -3.34
CA ARG A 311 14.68 13.82 -4.25
C ARG A 311 15.52 12.95 -5.17
N ASP A 312 16.57 13.52 -5.75
CA ASP A 312 17.50 12.80 -6.64
C ASP A 312 18.20 11.65 -5.89
N ASP A 313 18.64 11.88 -4.66
CA ASP A 313 19.27 10.86 -3.82
C ASP A 313 18.29 9.72 -3.47
N LEU A 314 17.03 10.06 -3.19
CA LEU A 314 15.96 9.09 -2.97
C LEU A 314 15.70 8.27 -4.24
N ALA A 315 15.66 8.92 -5.40
CA ALA A 315 15.46 8.30 -6.72
C ALA A 315 16.62 7.38 -7.13
N ALA A 316 17.85 7.73 -6.78
CA ALA A 316 19.03 6.90 -6.97
C ALA A 316 18.99 5.62 -6.10
N GLY A 317 18.25 5.63 -4.99
CA GLY A 317 17.96 4.44 -4.17
C GLY A 317 19.17 3.87 -3.43
N GLY A 318 20.16 4.70 -3.08
CA GLY A 318 21.35 4.26 -2.36
C GLY A 318 21.03 3.59 -1.02
N LEU A 319 20.12 4.19 -0.23
CA LEU A 319 19.65 3.64 1.04
C LEU A 319 18.88 2.32 0.87
N GLU A 320 17.98 2.26 -0.12
CA GLU A 320 17.23 1.03 -0.43
C GLU A 320 18.17 -0.13 -0.79
N ARG A 321 19.16 0.14 -1.64
CA ARG A 321 20.19 -0.84 -2.03
C ARG A 321 20.97 -1.34 -0.81
N ALA A 322 21.34 -0.44 0.08
CA ALA A 322 22.09 -0.75 1.28
C ALA A 322 21.27 -1.59 2.28
N VAL A 323 19.99 -1.27 2.48
CA VAL A 323 19.07 -2.08 3.30
C VAL A 323 18.86 -3.47 2.70
N ARG A 324 18.65 -3.56 1.38
CA ARG A 324 18.55 -4.86 0.68
C ARG A 324 19.81 -5.71 0.87
N PHE A 325 20.99 -5.10 0.79
CA PHE A 325 22.25 -5.78 1.05
C PHE A 325 22.28 -6.39 2.45
N VAL A 326 21.89 -5.64 3.49
CA VAL A 326 21.88 -6.13 4.87
C VAL A 326 20.93 -7.33 5.02
N PHE A 327 19.67 -7.18 4.63
CA PHE A 327 18.63 -8.15 4.97
C PHE A 327 18.54 -9.35 4.01
N TYR A 328 18.80 -9.14 2.72
CA TYR A 328 18.64 -10.15 1.67
C TYR A 328 19.96 -10.55 1.00
N GLY A 329 21.02 -9.77 1.17
CA GLY A 329 22.36 -10.08 0.66
C GLY A 329 22.68 -9.44 -0.69
N ARG A 330 23.82 -9.84 -1.27
CA ARG A 330 24.41 -9.20 -2.46
C ARG A 330 23.56 -9.30 -3.73
N SER A 331 22.78 -10.37 -3.89
CA SER A 331 21.92 -10.54 -5.06
C SER A 331 20.80 -9.50 -5.10
N ALA A 332 20.17 -9.24 -3.96
CA ALA A 332 19.09 -8.24 -3.85
C ALA A 332 19.58 -6.80 -4.03
N ALA A 333 20.86 -6.51 -3.74
CA ALA A 333 21.43 -5.19 -3.97
C ALA A 333 21.59 -4.83 -5.46
N ARG A 334 21.39 -5.78 -6.38
CA ARG A 334 21.46 -5.56 -7.83
C ARG A 334 20.10 -5.19 -8.46
N ILE A 335 19.02 -5.21 -7.67
CA ILE A 335 17.72 -4.77 -8.15
C ILE A 335 17.85 -3.30 -8.60
N PRO A 336 17.28 -2.93 -9.78
CA PRO A 336 17.34 -1.57 -10.32
C PRO A 336 16.93 -0.49 -9.30
N SER A 337 17.39 0.73 -9.50
CA SER A 337 17.04 1.88 -8.65
C SER A 337 15.53 2.19 -8.70
N PRO A 338 14.99 2.92 -7.71
CA PRO A 338 13.61 3.39 -7.76
C PRO A 338 13.26 4.14 -9.04
N ALA A 339 14.16 5.02 -9.49
CA ALA A 339 13.99 5.75 -10.75
C ALA A 339 13.90 4.81 -11.96
N GLU A 340 14.80 3.83 -12.05
CA GLU A 340 14.80 2.84 -13.14
C GLU A 340 13.55 1.95 -13.15
N ARG A 341 12.92 1.76 -11.98
CA ARG A 341 11.69 0.98 -11.85
C ARG A 341 10.41 1.80 -12.09
N GLY A 342 10.51 3.13 -12.22
CA GLY A 342 9.33 4.00 -12.19
C GLY A 342 8.55 3.86 -10.87
N SER A 343 9.26 3.61 -9.76
CA SER A 343 8.64 3.33 -8.45
C SER A 343 8.59 4.55 -7.53
N ILE A 344 8.72 5.74 -8.10
CA ILE A 344 8.59 7.03 -7.44
C ILE A 344 7.59 7.85 -8.22
N SER A 345 6.72 8.53 -7.51
CA SER A 345 5.67 9.34 -8.10
C SER A 345 5.38 10.50 -7.17
N ALA A 346 5.28 11.72 -7.71
CA ALA A 346 4.93 12.90 -6.94
C ALA A 346 3.54 12.71 -6.31
N VAL A 347 3.43 12.92 -5.00
CA VAL A 347 2.15 13.23 -4.39
C VAL A 347 2.09 14.74 -4.57
N ASP A 348 1.52 15.20 -5.69
CA ASP A 348 1.43 16.62 -5.98
C ASP A 348 0.94 17.35 -4.73
N ASP A 349 1.49 18.52 -4.45
CA ASP A 349 1.17 19.40 -3.32
C ASP A 349 1.67 20.79 -3.75
N THR A 350 0.86 21.51 -4.54
CA THR A 350 1.18 22.89 -4.91
C THR A 350 0.09 23.83 -4.43
N ASP A 351 0.22 24.26 -3.18
CA ASP A 351 -0.09 25.63 -2.78
C ASP A 351 1.23 26.40 -2.80
N THR A 352 1.45 27.19 -3.85
CA THR A 352 2.42 28.29 -3.78
C THR A 352 1.65 29.56 -4.11
N ASP A 353 1.36 30.33 -3.06
CA ASP A 353 0.86 31.70 -3.13
C ASP A 353 1.59 32.48 -4.23
N THR A 354 0.90 32.70 -5.35
CA THR A 354 1.21 33.76 -6.29
C THR A 354 -0.05 34.59 -6.49
N ASP A 355 -0.25 35.51 -5.55
CA ASP A 355 -1.08 36.68 -5.78
C ASP A 355 -0.40 37.52 -6.88
N THR A 356 -0.82 37.32 -8.13
CA THR A 356 -0.81 38.39 -9.14
C THR A 356 -1.88 38.09 -10.19
N GLY A 357 -2.98 38.83 -10.11
CA GLY A 357 -4.15 38.62 -10.96
C GLY A 357 -3.90 38.82 -12.44
N SER A 358 -4.63 38.05 -13.25
CA SER A 358 -5.25 38.49 -14.50
C SER A 358 -6.17 37.39 -15.02
N GLY A 359 -7.39 37.78 -15.37
CA GLY A 359 -8.49 36.88 -15.66
C GLY A 359 -8.33 35.96 -16.86
N GLY A 360 -9.17 34.92 -16.86
CA GLY A 360 -9.37 34.00 -17.96
C GLY A 360 -10.46 33.00 -17.59
N SER A 361 -11.72 33.38 -17.80
CA SER A 361 -12.86 32.47 -17.68
C SER A 361 -12.74 31.33 -18.67
N VAL A 362 -12.79 30.08 -18.21
CA VAL A 362 -13.17 28.95 -19.06
C VAL A 362 -14.22 28.13 -18.32
N VAL A 363 -15.45 28.29 -18.81
CA VAL A 363 -16.62 27.46 -18.53
C VAL A 363 -16.44 26.16 -19.33
N ILE A 364 -16.56 25.00 -18.68
CA ILE A 364 -16.96 23.77 -19.39
C ILE A 364 -18.03 23.08 -18.55
N ASP A 365 -19.24 23.14 -19.09
CA ASP A 365 -20.44 22.42 -18.66
C ASP A 365 -20.24 20.91 -18.72
N ALA A 366 -20.75 20.24 -17.69
CA ALA A 366 -21.14 18.84 -17.74
C ALA A 366 -22.32 18.66 -18.72
N VAL A 367 -22.45 17.49 -19.37
CA VAL A 367 -23.73 16.74 -19.46
C VAL A 367 -23.56 15.40 -20.19
N ALA A 368 -24.35 14.47 -19.67
CA ALA A 368 -24.58 13.07 -19.95
C ALA A 368 -24.92 12.62 -21.40
N ALA A 369 -24.69 11.30 -21.56
CA ALA A 369 -25.39 10.30 -22.36
C ALA A 369 -26.60 10.73 -23.24
N SER A 370 -26.61 10.25 -24.49
CA SER A 370 -27.77 9.61 -25.15
C SER A 370 -27.42 9.02 -26.53
N ARG A 371 -28.21 8.01 -26.88
CA ARG A 371 -28.12 6.98 -27.93
C ARG A 371 -28.42 7.45 -29.39
N PRO A 372 -28.36 6.55 -30.40
CA PRO A 372 -27.89 6.83 -31.76
C PRO A 372 -29.01 7.20 -32.75
N SER A 373 -28.62 7.71 -33.93
CA SER A 373 -29.50 7.73 -35.10
C SER A 373 -28.72 7.46 -36.39
N ASP A 374 -29.26 6.54 -37.18
CA ASP A 374 -28.91 6.22 -38.55
C ASP A 374 -29.04 7.43 -39.49
N SER A 375 -28.12 7.59 -40.46
CA SER A 375 -28.47 7.57 -41.89
C SER A 375 -27.27 7.83 -42.81
N ARG A 376 -26.97 6.79 -43.61
CA ARG A 376 -26.71 6.79 -45.06
C ARG A 376 -25.73 7.78 -45.72
N ALA A 377 -24.66 7.15 -46.21
CA ALA A 377 -24.21 7.09 -47.62
C ALA A 377 -23.49 8.30 -48.26
N SER A 378 -22.23 8.05 -48.65
CA SER A 378 -21.51 8.45 -49.90
C SER A 378 -20.05 7.97 -49.71
N ALA A 379 -19.60 6.83 -50.24
CA ALA A 379 -19.09 6.57 -51.60
C ALA A 379 -17.83 7.39 -51.99
N ASP A 380 -16.83 6.67 -52.53
CA ASP A 380 -15.55 7.11 -53.13
C ASP A 380 -14.45 7.60 -52.16
N ASP A 381 -13.15 7.27 -52.28
CA ASP A 381 -12.37 6.54 -53.27
C ASP A 381 -10.98 6.26 -52.64
N SER A 382 -10.30 5.21 -53.12
CA SER A 382 -8.84 4.99 -53.10
C SER A 382 -8.08 4.67 -51.80
N ASP A 383 -7.88 3.36 -51.57
CA ASP A 383 -6.63 2.77 -51.05
C ASP A 383 -5.60 2.73 -52.20
N PRO A 384 -4.28 2.81 -51.97
CA PRO A 384 -3.59 1.53 -51.75
C PRO A 384 -2.43 1.58 -50.72
N ARG A 385 -2.40 0.54 -49.89
CA ARG A 385 -1.20 -0.04 -49.27
C ARG A 385 -0.04 -0.23 -50.25
N PRO A 386 1.19 -0.32 -49.72
CA PRO A 386 1.97 -1.55 -49.88
C PRO A 386 2.49 -2.03 -48.51
N ALA A 387 2.18 -3.26 -48.10
CA ALA A 387 2.96 -4.48 -48.36
C ALA A 387 4.20 -4.61 -47.45
N ALA A 388 4.10 -5.53 -46.49
CA ALA A 388 5.21 -6.18 -45.82
C ALA A 388 5.97 -7.11 -46.79
N PRO A 389 7.19 -7.55 -46.41
CA PRO A 389 7.69 -8.86 -46.80
C PRO A 389 7.78 -9.80 -45.61
N ASP A 390 7.27 -11.01 -45.83
CA ASP A 390 7.43 -12.20 -45.01
C ASP A 390 8.82 -12.85 -45.15
N ALA A 391 9.10 -13.68 -44.14
CA ALA A 391 9.92 -14.89 -44.15
C ALA A 391 11.45 -14.76 -43.99
N GLU A 392 11.96 -15.28 -42.88
CA GLU A 392 12.76 -16.51 -42.95
C GLU A 392 12.69 -17.35 -41.67
N ARG A 393 12.62 -18.66 -41.89
CA ARG A 393 12.29 -19.74 -40.97
C ARG A 393 13.45 -20.73 -40.99
N THR A 394 14.24 -20.80 -39.91
CA THR A 394 15.21 -21.87 -39.59
C THR A 394 15.55 -21.69 -38.11
N GLY A 395 15.50 -22.64 -37.18
CA GLY A 395 15.27 -24.07 -37.15
C GLY A 395 15.63 -24.47 -35.71
N ASP A 396 14.72 -25.17 -35.02
CA ASP A 396 14.97 -25.87 -33.75
C ASP A 396 15.75 -27.17 -34.06
N PRO A 397 16.63 -27.66 -33.16
CA PRO A 397 16.18 -28.74 -32.28
C PRO A 397 16.80 -28.78 -30.87
N GLY A 398 15.99 -29.24 -29.91
CA GLY A 398 16.43 -30.10 -28.80
C GLY A 398 16.38 -29.44 -27.42
N ALA A 399 15.29 -29.64 -26.67
CA ALA A 399 15.11 -30.75 -25.71
C ALA A 399 15.90 -30.57 -24.41
N ASP A 400 15.23 -30.13 -23.33
CA ASP A 400 15.05 -30.96 -22.13
C ASP A 400 14.08 -30.29 -21.14
N ARG A 401 12.92 -30.93 -20.90
CA ARG A 401 12.03 -30.69 -19.76
C ARG A 401 12.29 -31.79 -18.74
N PRO A 402 12.44 -31.48 -17.44
CA PRO A 402 12.23 -32.48 -16.40
C PRO A 402 10.75 -32.55 -16.03
N THR A 403 10.23 -33.76 -16.20
CA THR A 403 8.99 -34.38 -15.74
C THR A 403 8.62 -34.12 -14.26
N GLU A 404 7.33 -33.89 -14.03
CA GLU A 404 6.61 -34.24 -12.79
C GLU A 404 6.76 -35.73 -12.46
N PRO A 405 6.65 -36.10 -11.17
CA PRO A 405 6.04 -37.37 -10.80
C PRO A 405 4.68 -37.13 -10.13
N ALA A 406 3.67 -37.81 -10.67
CA ALA A 406 2.39 -38.01 -10.03
C ALA A 406 2.45 -39.17 -9.02
N ALA A 407 1.65 -39.03 -7.97
CA ALA A 407 0.96 -40.06 -7.19
C ALA A 407 1.78 -41.11 -6.42
N GLU A 408 1.73 -41.01 -5.09
CA GLU A 408 1.51 -42.18 -4.23
C GLU A 408 0.47 -41.84 -3.16
N SER A 409 -0.70 -42.43 -3.31
CA SER A 409 -1.71 -42.64 -2.28
C SER A 409 -1.27 -43.79 -1.38
N GLY A 410 -1.21 -43.55 -0.07
CA GLY A 410 -0.98 -44.56 0.96
C GLY A 410 -1.75 -44.19 2.21
N GLU A 411 -2.83 -44.92 2.43
CA GLU A 411 -3.72 -44.91 3.59
C GLU A 411 -3.08 -45.73 4.74
N GLU A 412 -3.60 -45.52 5.95
CA GLU A 412 -3.53 -46.36 7.17
C GLU A 412 -2.53 -46.04 8.32
N VAL A 413 -3.16 -45.66 9.45
CA VAL A 413 -3.03 -46.23 10.82
C VAL A 413 -1.70 -46.05 11.57
N GLU A 414 -1.65 -45.11 12.52
CA GLU A 414 -1.86 -45.29 13.98
C GLU A 414 -1.77 -43.95 14.72
#